data_AF-A0A317T6W5-F1
#
_entry.id   AF-A0A317T6W5-F1
#
_cell.length_a   1.000
_cell.length_b   1.000
_cell.length_c   1.000
_cell.angle_alpha   90.00
_cell.angle_beta   90.00
_cell.angle_gamma   90.00
#
_symmetry.space_group_name_H-M   'P 1'
#
loop_
_entity.id
_entity.type
_entity.pdbx_description
1 polymer ?
#
loop_
_entity_poly.entity_id
_entity_poly.type
_entity_poly.pdbx_seq_one_letter_code
_entity_poly.pdbx_strand_id
1 'polypeptide(L)'
;MPNLQTQLQEITAEKEKTGFKSLLRLFEQENSEQLQGEYTRLFISGYPNTPCPPYESVFREGTMLGSNSRKVDRLYQEWGMTADLDLVDHISTEVEFLAFLASAATLDATRTNANKAYHSFIHSHIQKWIPDFSKKLYDNAKSPPYRKLAALLPTSIPPTV
;
A
#
# COMPACT_ATOMS: atom_id res chain seq x y z
N MET A 1 16.47 -3.07 34.68
CA MET A 1 15.70 -3.65 33.57
C MET A 1 14.70 -2.60 33.11
N PRO A 2 14.62 -2.25 31.82
CA PRO A 2 13.67 -1.24 31.36
C PRO A 2 12.25 -1.71 31.70
N ASN A 3 11.41 -0.80 32.20
CA ASN A 3 10.06 -1.16 32.60
C ASN A 3 9.20 -1.42 31.35
N LEU A 4 8.19 -2.28 31.48
CA LEU A 4 7.34 -2.68 30.36
C LEU A 4 6.63 -1.48 29.69
N GLN A 5 6.29 -0.46 30.46
CA GLN A 5 5.75 0.83 29.99
C GLN A 5 6.77 1.63 29.18
N THR A 6 8.05 1.63 29.55
CA THR A 6 9.14 2.30 28.82
C THR A 6 9.40 1.58 27.51
N GLN A 7 9.44 0.25 27.51
CA GLN A 7 9.56 -0.52 26.27
C GLN A 7 8.32 -0.41 25.38
N LEU A 8 7.12 -0.38 25.95
CA LEU A 8 5.90 -0.10 25.19
C LEU A 8 5.92 1.31 24.62
N GLN A 9 6.37 2.32 25.37
CA GLN A 9 6.53 3.68 24.87
C GLN A 9 7.60 3.78 23.77
N GLU A 10 8.73 3.07 23.87
CA GLU A 10 9.76 3.03 22.83
C GLU A 10 9.27 2.29 21.57
N ILE A 11 8.61 1.14 21.71
CA ILE A 11 7.99 0.40 20.60
C ILE A 11 6.88 1.23 19.94
N THR A 12 6.14 2.01 20.73
CA THR A 12 5.10 2.94 20.26
C THR A 12 5.69 4.28 19.80
N ALA A 13 6.96 4.62 20.07
CA ALA A 13 7.57 5.90 19.69
C ALA A 13 8.60 5.79 18.55
N GLU A 14 9.24 4.65 18.34
CA GLU A 14 10.32 4.50 17.35
C GLU A 14 9.82 4.38 15.90
N LYS A 15 8.54 4.03 15.69
CA LYS A 15 7.89 4.02 14.36
C LYS A 15 6.73 4.99 14.20
N GLU A 16 6.34 5.70 15.27
CA GLU A 16 5.13 6.52 15.25
C GLU A 16 5.32 7.93 14.68
N LYS A 17 4.64 8.12 13.56
CA LYS A 17 3.60 9.14 13.39
C LYS A 17 3.97 10.57 13.02
N THR A 18 5.22 11.03 12.97
CA THR A 18 5.44 12.42 12.49
C THR A 18 5.06 12.57 11.01
N GLY A 19 5.53 11.64 10.16
CA GLY A 19 5.20 11.61 8.74
C GLY A 19 3.70 11.43 8.51
N PHE A 20 3.09 10.42 9.11
CA PHE A 20 1.66 10.11 8.95
C PHE A 20 0.73 11.16 9.56
N LYS A 21 1.04 11.75 10.73
CA LYS A 21 0.26 12.88 11.26
C LYS A 21 0.28 14.07 10.30
N SER A 22 1.45 14.38 9.74
CA SER A 22 1.56 15.45 8.73
C SER A 22 0.80 15.11 7.44
N LEU A 23 0.78 13.84 7.03
CA LEU A 23 -0.01 13.38 5.89
C LEU A 23 -1.50 13.58 6.13
N LEU A 24 -2.02 13.10 7.27
CA LEU A 24 -3.43 13.24 7.64
C LEU A 24 -3.84 14.71 7.67
N ARG A 25 -3.03 15.57 8.29
CA ARG A 25 -3.27 17.02 8.32
C ARG A 25 -3.35 17.64 6.92
N LEU A 26 -2.49 17.21 5.98
CA LEU A 26 -2.54 17.71 4.60
C LEU A 26 -3.83 17.29 3.88
N PHE A 27 -4.32 16.07 4.11
CA PHE A 27 -5.60 15.63 3.57
C PHE A 27 -6.79 16.38 4.19
N GLU A 28 -6.78 16.61 5.51
CA GLU A 28 -7.82 17.34 6.24
C GLU A 28 -7.93 18.82 5.83
N GLN A 29 -6.81 19.41 5.37
CA GLN A 29 -6.75 20.82 4.95
C GLN A 29 -7.17 21.06 3.49
N GLU A 30 -7.17 20.01 2.66
CA GLU A 30 -7.49 20.11 1.25
C GLU A 30 -9.01 20.01 1.05
N ASN A 31 -9.56 20.75 0.09
CA ASN A 31 -10.98 20.66 -0.22
C ASN A 31 -11.32 19.29 -0.84
N SER A 32 -12.46 18.71 -0.45
CA SER A 32 -12.89 17.37 -0.92
C SER A 32 -13.05 17.30 -2.45
N GLU A 33 -13.58 18.34 -3.10
CA GLU A 33 -13.72 18.38 -4.56
C GLU A 33 -12.35 18.45 -5.25
N GLN A 34 -11.40 19.20 -4.68
CA GLN A 34 -10.02 19.27 -5.17
C GLN A 34 -9.32 17.91 -5.05
N LEU A 35 -9.51 17.20 -3.92
CA LEU A 35 -8.98 15.85 -3.71
C LEU A 35 -9.58 14.84 -4.69
N GLN A 36 -10.89 14.89 -4.92
CA GLN A 36 -11.58 14.01 -5.87
C GLN A 36 -11.16 14.28 -7.31
N GLY A 37 -11.03 15.55 -7.69
CA GLY A 37 -10.56 15.94 -9.02
C GLY A 37 -9.12 15.47 -9.27
N GLU A 38 -8.25 15.62 -8.28
CA GLU A 38 -6.88 15.14 -8.34
C GLU A 38 -6.78 13.61 -8.35
N TYR A 39 -7.60 12.91 -7.54
CA TYR A 39 -7.71 11.45 -7.56
C TYR A 39 -8.12 10.95 -8.95
N THR A 40 -9.19 11.53 -9.51
CA THR A 40 -9.70 11.21 -10.84
C THR A 40 -8.62 11.41 -11.89
N ARG A 41 -7.91 12.55 -11.83
CA ARG A 41 -6.83 12.87 -12.77
C ARG A 41 -5.66 11.89 -12.65
N LEU A 42 -5.26 11.51 -11.44
CA LEU A 42 -4.09 10.67 -11.19
C LEU A 42 -4.34 9.20 -11.51
N PHE A 43 -5.49 8.66 -11.09
CA PHE A 43 -5.71 7.22 -10.99
C PHE A 43 -6.79 6.68 -11.92
N ILE A 44 -7.74 7.51 -12.35
CA ILE A 44 -8.88 7.07 -13.16
C ILE A 44 -8.71 7.49 -14.62
N SER A 45 -8.78 8.79 -14.90
CA SER A 45 -8.88 9.33 -16.26
C SER A 45 -8.17 10.69 -16.39
N GLY A 46 -6.86 10.65 -16.62
CA GLY A 46 -6.07 11.83 -16.97
C GLY A 46 -5.83 11.95 -18.47
N TYR A 47 -5.53 13.16 -18.95
CA TYR A 47 -5.16 13.43 -20.34
C TYR A 47 -3.64 13.68 -20.48
N PRO A 48 -2.97 13.15 -21.53
CA PRO A 48 -3.48 12.28 -22.60
C PRO A 48 -3.68 10.81 -22.17
N ASN A 49 -3.11 10.41 -21.03
CA ASN A 49 -3.28 9.09 -20.43
C ASN A 49 -3.37 9.23 -18.90
N THR A 50 -3.88 8.21 -18.22
CA THR A 50 -3.89 8.15 -16.75
C THR A 50 -2.45 8.17 -16.21
N PRO A 51 -2.05 9.20 -15.43
CA PRO A 51 -0.66 9.42 -15.02
C PRO A 51 -0.10 8.31 -14.15
N CYS A 52 -0.88 7.81 -13.20
CA CYS A 52 -0.40 6.85 -12.21
C CYS A 52 -1.43 5.73 -11.97
N PRO A 53 -1.70 4.86 -12.95
CA PRO A 53 -2.70 3.79 -12.79
C PRO A 53 -2.30 2.87 -11.62
N PRO A 54 -3.12 2.74 -10.57
CA PRO A 54 -2.71 2.16 -9.29
C PRO A 54 -2.72 0.62 -9.25
N TYR A 55 -2.15 -0.02 -10.26
CA TYR A 55 -2.18 -1.48 -10.45
C TYR A 55 -0.79 -2.08 -10.59
N GLU A 56 -0.51 -3.18 -9.88
CA GLU A 56 0.77 -3.89 -9.99
C GLU A 56 1.08 -4.30 -11.43
N SER A 57 0.11 -4.90 -12.12
CA SER A 57 0.25 -5.39 -13.49
C SER A 57 0.60 -4.27 -14.47
N VAL A 58 0.08 -3.06 -14.29
CA VAL A 58 0.46 -1.92 -15.13
C VAL A 58 1.93 -1.54 -14.94
N PHE A 59 2.42 -1.54 -13.71
CA PHE A 59 3.83 -1.20 -13.43
C PHE A 59 4.81 -2.30 -13.84
N ARG A 60 4.43 -3.56 -13.66
CA ARG A 60 5.31 -4.71 -13.91
C ARG A 60 5.21 -5.28 -15.32
N GLU A 61 4.08 -5.10 -15.98
CA GLU A 61 3.73 -5.78 -17.23
C GLU A 61 3.18 -4.81 -18.30
N GLY A 62 2.95 -3.54 -17.95
CA GLY A 62 2.50 -2.51 -18.88
C GLY A 62 1.01 -2.57 -19.24
N THR A 63 0.25 -3.48 -18.63
CA THR A 63 -1.17 -3.69 -18.92
C THR A 63 -1.92 -4.16 -17.68
N MET A 64 -3.23 -3.87 -17.60
CA MET A 64 -4.09 -4.35 -16.50
C MET A 64 -4.37 -5.85 -16.63
N LEU A 65 -4.69 -6.51 -15.53
CA LEU A 65 -5.10 -7.93 -15.48
C LEU A 65 -4.05 -8.89 -16.05
N GLY A 66 -2.78 -8.55 -15.85
CA GLY A 66 -1.64 -9.33 -16.31
C GLY A 66 -1.42 -10.63 -15.53
N SER A 67 -0.22 -11.22 -15.68
CA SER A 67 0.08 -12.48 -14.99
C SER A 67 0.23 -12.30 -13.48
N ASN A 68 0.60 -11.10 -13.01
CA ASN A 68 0.72 -10.82 -11.59
C ASN A 68 -0.65 -10.69 -10.91
N SER A 69 -1.67 -10.11 -11.56
CA SER A 69 -3.05 -10.12 -11.08
C SER A 69 -3.55 -11.54 -10.75
N ARG A 70 -3.23 -12.53 -11.59
CA ARG A 70 -3.56 -13.95 -11.35
C ARG A 70 -2.74 -14.61 -10.23
N LYS A 71 -1.56 -14.10 -9.92
CA LYS A 71 -0.75 -14.59 -8.78
C LYS A 71 -1.32 -14.03 -7.48
N VAL A 72 -1.64 -12.73 -7.47
CA VAL A 72 -2.29 -12.05 -6.35
C VAL A 72 -3.64 -12.71 -6.02
N ASP A 73 -4.50 -12.94 -7.03
CA ASP A 73 -5.79 -13.61 -6.85
C ASP A 73 -5.67 -14.99 -6.18
N ARG A 74 -4.70 -15.80 -6.61
CA ARG A 74 -4.44 -17.12 -6.01
C ARG A 74 -4.04 -17.01 -4.54
N LEU A 75 -3.25 -15.99 -4.17
CA LEU A 75 -2.87 -15.75 -2.78
C LEU A 75 -4.08 -15.30 -1.94
N TYR A 76 -5.01 -14.53 -2.49
CA TYR A 76 -6.27 -14.23 -1.80
C TYR A 76 -7.08 -15.51 -1.56
N GLN A 77 -7.20 -16.37 -2.58
CA GLN A 77 -7.95 -17.62 -2.50
C GLN A 77 -7.36 -18.62 -1.50
N GLU A 78 -6.03 -18.67 -1.34
CA GLU A 78 -5.36 -19.46 -0.29
C GLU A 78 -5.80 -19.06 1.13
N TRP A 79 -6.25 -17.82 1.30
CA TRP A 79 -6.80 -17.27 2.55
C TRP A 79 -8.33 -17.20 2.56
N GLY A 80 -9.00 -17.84 1.60
CA GLY A 80 -10.46 -17.86 1.50
C GLY A 80 -11.07 -16.50 1.11
N MET A 81 -10.29 -15.62 0.49
CA MET A 81 -10.69 -14.28 0.08
C MET A 81 -10.86 -14.19 -1.44
N THR A 82 -11.63 -13.21 -1.87
CA THR A 82 -11.81 -12.84 -3.29
C THR A 82 -11.81 -11.32 -3.40
N ALA A 83 -11.38 -10.81 -4.55
CA ALA A 83 -11.50 -9.40 -4.89
C ALA A 83 -12.27 -9.25 -6.22
N ASP A 84 -12.89 -8.09 -6.43
CA ASP A 84 -13.43 -7.76 -7.74
C ASP A 84 -12.31 -7.78 -8.78
N LEU A 85 -12.60 -8.30 -9.97
CA LEU A 85 -11.60 -8.51 -11.02
C LEU A 85 -10.83 -7.22 -11.34
N ASP A 86 -11.53 -6.10 -11.43
CA ASP A 86 -10.95 -4.80 -11.74
C ASP A 86 -10.08 -4.22 -10.62
N LEU A 87 -10.11 -4.80 -9.41
CA LEU A 87 -9.39 -4.33 -8.23
C LEU A 87 -8.38 -5.34 -7.68
N VAL A 88 -8.22 -6.49 -8.35
CA VAL A 88 -7.48 -7.65 -7.81
C VAL A 88 -6.03 -7.30 -7.43
N ASP A 89 -5.35 -6.52 -8.26
CA ASP A 89 -3.98 -6.03 -8.04
C ASP A 89 -3.93 -4.50 -7.88
N HIS A 90 -5.05 -3.91 -7.47
CA HIS A 90 -5.10 -2.50 -7.11
C HIS A 90 -4.35 -2.27 -5.79
N ILE A 91 -3.59 -1.18 -5.68
CA ILE A 91 -2.78 -0.89 -4.50
C ILE A 91 -3.55 -0.96 -3.18
N SER A 92 -4.79 -0.47 -3.16
CA SER A 92 -5.61 -0.50 -1.93
C SER A 92 -5.92 -1.92 -1.51
N THR A 93 -6.25 -2.80 -2.46
CA THR A 93 -6.59 -4.20 -2.22
C THR A 93 -5.36 -4.98 -1.74
N GLU A 94 -4.21 -4.78 -2.37
CA GLU A 94 -2.96 -5.43 -1.95
C GLU A 94 -2.53 -4.99 -0.54
N VAL A 95 -2.66 -3.70 -0.21
CA VAL A 95 -2.33 -3.17 1.12
C VAL A 95 -3.36 -3.62 2.17
N GLU A 96 -4.64 -3.74 1.80
CA GLU A 96 -5.67 -4.33 2.67
C GLU A 96 -5.35 -5.80 2.98
N PHE A 97 -4.94 -6.58 1.99
CA PHE A 97 -4.52 -7.97 2.20
C PHE A 97 -3.30 -8.06 3.13
N LEU A 98 -2.31 -7.17 2.99
CA LEU A 98 -1.21 -7.09 3.95
C LEU A 98 -1.69 -6.80 5.38
N ALA A 99 -2.62 -5.86 5.55
CA ALA A 99 -3.18 -5.54 6.86
C ALA A 99 -3.93 -6.73 7.47
N PHE A 100 -4.69 -7.46 6.65
CA PHE A 100 -5.33 -8.71 7.03
C PHE A 100 -4.31 -9.76 7.49
N LEU A 101 -3.26 -10.02 6.70
CA LEU A 101 -2.22 -10.99 7.05
C LEU A 101 -1.50 -10.60 8.35
N ALA A 102 -1.22 -9.31 8.55
CA ALA A 102 -0.63 -8.81 9.79
C ALA A 102 -1.55 -9.04 11.00
N SER A 103 -2.87 -8.87 10.82
CA SER A 103 -3.86 -9.18 11.85
C SER A 103 -3.92 -10.69 12.14
N ALA A 104 -3.98 -11.53 11.11
CA ALA A 104 -3.98 -12.98 11.23
C ALA A 104 -2.69 -13.52 11.89
N ALA A 105 -1.56 -12.81 11.74
CA ALA A 105 -0.31 -13.15 12.41
C ALA A 105 -0.34 -12.95 13.93
N THR A 106 -1.34 -12.26 14.48
CA THR A 106 -1.52 -12.09 15.92
C THR A 106 -2.20 -13.28 16.59
N LEU A 107 -2.92 -14.11 15.81
CA LEU A 107 -3.69 -15.24 16.30
C LEU A 107 -2.84 -16.52 16.28
N ASP A 108 -2.82 -17.28 17.37
CA ASP A 108 -1.94 -18.46 17.48
C ASP A 108 -2.17 -19.51 16.40
N ALA A 109 -3.43 -19.75 16.00
CA ALA A 109 -3.79 -20.75 15.00
C ALA A 109 -3.22 -20.43 13.60
N THR A 110 -3.07 -19.14 13.27
CA THR A 110 -2.66 -18.69 11.92
C THR A 110 -1.29 -18.01 11.92
N ARG A 111 -0.70 -17.74 13.09
CA ARG A 111 0.54 -16.96 13.30
C ARG A 111 1.65 -17.30 12.31
N THR A 112 2.04 -18.57 12.23
CA THR A 112 3.18 -18.99 11.40
C THR A 112 2.89 -18.83 9.91
N ASN A 113 1.71 -19.28 9.46
CA ASN A 113 1.34 -19.21 8.04
C ASN A 113 1.11 -17.76 7.60
N ALA A 114 0.50 -16.94 8.44
CA ALA A 114 0.25 -15.52 8.19
C ALA A 114 1.55 -14.73 8.07
N ASN A 115 2.50 -14.93 8.99
CA ASN A 115 3.82 -14.29 8.88
C ASN A 115 4.54 -14.70 7.59
N LYS A 116 4.52 -15.99 7.24
CA LYS A 116 5.15 -16.47 6.00
C LYS A 116 4.49 -15.85 4.76
N ALA A 117 3.17 -15.83 4.70
CA ALA A 117 2.41 -15.23 3.61
C ALA A 117 2.67 -13.72 3.52
N TYR A 118 2.68 -13.00 4.65
CA TYR A 118 2.96 -11.57 4.72
C TYR A 118 4.33 -11.23 4.12
N HIS A 119 5.40 -11.91 4.57
CA HIS A 119 6.74 -11.67 4.04
C HIS A 119 6.87 -12.07 2.57
N SER A 120 6.25 -13.19 2.17
CA SER A 120 6.25 -13.63 0.77
C SER A 120 5.52 -12.64 -0.15
N PHE A 121 4.37 -12.12 0.29
CA PHE A 121 3.59 -11.14 -0.47
C PHE A 121 4.34 -9.82 -0.60
N ILE A 122 4.98 -9.35 0.49
CA ILE A 122 5.84 -8.17 0.43
C ILE A 122 6.96 -8.33 -0.58
N HIS A 123 7.68 -9.46 -0.51
CA HIS A 123 8.83 -9.70 -1.37
C HIS A 123 8.45 -9.88 -2.84
N SER A 124 7.37 -10.60 -3.11
CA SER A 124 7.00 -11.04 -4.47
C SER A 124 6.13 -10.04 -5.22
N HIS A 125 5.39 -9.20 -4.49
CA HIS A 125 4.44 -8.22 -5.03
C HIS A 125 4.83 -6.80 -4.62
N ILE A 126 4.50 -6.39 -3.40
CA ILE A 126 4.60 -5.00 -2.91
C ILE A 126 5.95 -4.32 -3.22
N GLN A 127 7.07 -4.97 -2.90
CA GLN A 127 8.40 -4.40 -3.16
C GLN A 127 8.76 -4.28 -4.65
N LYS A 128 8.10 -5.05 -5.53
CA LYS A 128 8.40 -5.08 -6.96
C LYS A 128 7.87 -3.88 -7.72
N TRP A 129 6.91 -3.14 -7.17
CA TRP A 129 6.25 -2.08 -7.92
C TRP A 129 5.97 -0.81 -7.10
N ILE A 130 5.84 -0.89 -5.78
CA ILE A 130 5.55 0.30 -4.96
C ILE A 130 6.63 1.39 -5.06
N PRO A 131 7.94 1.11 -5.14
CA PRO A 131 8.94 2.17 -5.35
C PRO A 131 8.69 2.97 -6.64
N ASP A 132 8.41 2.29 -7.74
CA ASP A 132 8.15 2.93 -9.04
C ASP A 132 6.79 3.65 -9.05
N PHE A 133 5.76 3.05 -8.45
CA PHE A 133 4.47 3.70 -8.22
C PHE A 133 4.62 4.98 -7.41
N SER A 134 5.36 4.91 -6.31
CA SER A 134 5.60 6.05 -5.42
C SER A 134 6.33 7.17 -6.15
N LYS A 135 7.37 6.84 -6.92
CA LYS A 135 8.07 7.82 -7.75
C LYS A 135 7.13 8.47 -8.76
N LYS A 136 6.36 7.66 -9.50
CA LYS A 136 5.43 8.15 -10.53
C LYS A 136 4.33 9.03 -9.92
N LEU A 137 3.81 8.65 -8.76
CA LEU A 137 2.84 9.45 -8.01
C LEU A 137 3.45 10.78 -7.58
N TYR A 138 4.65 10.78 -7.02
CA TYR A 138 5.33 12.00 -6.58
C TYR A 138 5.54 12.98 -7.75
N ASP A 139 6.04 12.48 -8.88
CA ASP A 139 6.34 13.29 -10.07
C ASP A 139 5.07 13.89 -10.69
N ASN A 140 3.94 13.18 -10.62
CA ASN A 140 2.69 13.57 -11.30
C ASN A 140 1.67 14.25 -10.38
N ALA A 141 1.78 14.10 -9.06
CA ALA A 141 0.89 14.75 -8.11
C ALA A 141 1.06 16.27 -8.13
N LYS A 142 -0.07 16.97 -8.17
CA LYS A 142 -0.17 18.43 -8.05
C LYS A 142 -0.57 18.84 -6.64
N SER A 143 -1.29 18.00 -5.91
CA SER A 143 -1.67 18.31 -4.54
C SER A 143 -0.58 17.88 -3.53
N PRO A 144 -0.33 18.69 -2.48
CA PRO A 144 0.55 18.34 -1.39
C PRO A 144 0.26 16.98 -0.71
N PRO A 145 -0.99 16.59 -0.40
CA PRO A 145 -1.25 15.31 0.27
C PRO A 145 -0.82 14.10 -0.56
N TYR A 146 -1.06 14.06 -1.87
CA TYR A 146 -0.60 12.93 -2.71
C TYR A 146 0.91 12.87 -2.86
N ARG A 147 1.61 14.02 -2.93
CA ARG A 147 3.08 14.04 -2.90
C ARG A 147 3.62 13.51 -1.57
N LYS A 148 2.98 13.86 -0.46
CA LYS A 148 3.38 13.36 0.87
C LYS A 148 3.11 11.86 0.99
N LEU A 149 1.97 11.38 0.50
CA LEU A 149 1.65 9.96 0.43
C LEU A 149 2.74 9.20 -0.33
N ALA A 150 3.08 9.68 -1.53
CA ALA A 150 4.12 9.11 -2.37
C ALA A 150 5.48 9.02 -1.67
N ALA A 151 5.86 10.02 -0.89
CA ALA A 151 7.12 10.03 -0.15
C ALA A 151 7.15 9.05 1.03
N LEU A 152 6.00 8.77 1.66
CA LEU A 152 5.90 7.92 2.86
C LEU A 152 5.62 6.45 2.55
N LEU A 153 4.93 6.19 1.44
CA LEU A 153 4.55 4.84 1.06
C LEU A 153 5.75 3.86 0.97
N PRO A 154 6.87 4.17 0.30
CA PRO A 154 7.99 3.22 0.20
C PRO A 154 8.71 3.04 1.53
N THR A 155 8.70 4.02 2.42
CA THR A 155 9.33 3.91 3.76
C THR A 155 8.55 2.99 4.70
N SER A 156 7.30 2.68 4.34
CA SER A 156 6.41 1.84 5.14
C SER A 156 6.55 0.36 4.81
N ILE A 157 7.27 0.03 3.73
CA ILE A 157 7.54 -1.34 3.33
C ILE A 157 8.77 -1.84 4.09
N PRO A 158 8.66 -2.91 4.88
CA PRO A 158 9.81 -3.49 5.54
C PRO A 158 10.84 -3.99 4.51
N PRO A 159 12.15 -3.80 4.76
CA PRO A 159 13.19 -4.34 3.91
C PRO A 159 13.13 -5.88 3.90
N THR A 160 13.57 -6.48 2.81
CA THR A 160 13.75 -7.94 2.74
C THR A 160 14.83 -8.35 3.75
N VAL A 161 14.48 -9.27 4.65
CA VAL A 161 15.45 -9.94 5.53
C VAL A 161 16.19 -11.02 4.75
#